data_AF-A0A1H8SAY4-F1
#
_entry.id   AF-A0A1H8SAY4-F1
#
_cell.length_a   1.000
_cell.length_b   1.000
_cell.length_c   1.000
_cell.angle_alpha   90.00
_cell.angle_beta   90.00
_cell.angle_gamma   90.00
#
_symmetry.space_group_name_H-M   'P 1'
#
loop_
_entity.id
_entity.type
_entity.pdbx_description
1 polymer ?
#
loop_
_entity_poly.entity_id
_entity_poly.type
_entity_poly.pdbx_seq_one_letter_code
_entity_poly.pdbx_strand_id
1 'polypeptide(L)'
;MADGVITVVGTGTAPGAGAVDAGAALVVGAARHLDAAELPPGAERWVLGPLAPALDAIARYVAQDRPVTVLASGDPGFFGIVRALGERFGPAALDVRPSSPSVAVAFARLGLTWDDAVVVSAHGRDLRTAVNVCRAHPKAAVLTGPGAGPAELGAELARADADRTLVVGSALGTGAESVVHVTPREAAAREWPDGGSVVLCLAPAGRLPAAAPRTVAGPAPAPAGWALPEEEFAHRDSMVTKFEVRALVLARLGPRTGELVWDVGAGSGSVAVECARFGAAVVAVERDADGVARVRANAAAHGVDVRAVHGSAPAALAELPDPDAVFVGGGGPDLEAIVTECARRARRTVVVTLASLDRVPAVRRALLAAGRAADGLLLQSSRLAPLPDTSTRLSPTNPVFVLWSTRPDAPDPAPPPAGDATEGTHPTPTHPAGAPPPPAGSRPVTTPHGNDSQGPEPAPQGTRQAVRPSTDHRTSATGPSGAEQTPQGARGTAWAPATGESGRDKEVIT
;
A
#
# COMPACT_ATOMS: atom_id res chain seq x y z
N MET A 1 39.33 -4.66 15.64
CA MET A 1 38.13 -5.45 15.99
C MET A 1 38.52 -6.92 15.87
N ALA A 2 37.69 -7.89 16.26
CA ALA A 2 37.93 -9.26 15.82
C ALA A 2 37.63 -9.31 14.31
N ASP A 3 38.47 -9.99 13.52
CA ASP A 3 38.20 -10.16 12.09
C ASP A 3 37.01 -11.13 11.92
N GLY A 4 36.08 -10.79 11.03
CA GLY A 4 34.85 -11.56 10.85
C GLY A 4 35.14 -12.96 10.30
N VAL A 5 34.71 -14.00 11.01
CA VAL A 5 34.93 -15.41 10.59
C VAL A 5 34.14 -15.76 9.32
N ILE A 6 33.08 -14.99 9.00
CA ILE A 6 32.27 -15.14 7.80
C ILE A 6 32.40 -13.88 6.92
N THR A 7 33.16 -13.97 5.83
CA THR A 7 33.14 -13.00 4.73
C THR A 7 31.86 -13.19 3.90
N VAL A 8 31.12 -12.12 3.61
CA VAL A 8 29.91 -12.16 2.78
C VAL A 8 30.07 -11.20 1.61
N VAL A 9 30.23 -11.72 0.38
CA VAL A 9 30.58 -10.95 -0.81
C VAL A 9 29.39 -10.84 -1.77
N GLY A 10 29.07 -9.61 -2.19
CA GLY A 10 28.09 -9.35 -3.25
C GLY A 10 28.68 -9.56 -4.64
N THR A 11 27.94 -10.21 -5.55
CA THR A 11 28.47 -10.67 -6.85
C THR A 11 27.54 -10.48 -8.03
N GLY A 12 28.11 -10.52 -9.24
CA GLY A 12 27.39 -10.72 -10.51
C GLY A 12 26.76 -9.48 -11.16
N THR A 13 26.69 -8.36 -10.45
CA THR A 13 26.08 -7.08 -10.92
C THR A 13 27.10 -5.99 -11.29
N ALA A 14 28.38 -6.20 -10.99
CA ALA A 14 29.48 -5.33 -11.34
C ALA A 14 30.76 -6.16 -11.61
N PRO A 15 31.64 -5.74 -12.54
CA PRO A 15 32.92 -6.41 -12.77
C PRO A 15 33.80 -6.42 -11.51
N GLY A 16 34.50 -7.53 -11.25
CA GLY A 16 35.41 -7.69 -10.10
C GLY A 16 34.73 -7.91 -8.74
N ALA A 17 33.40 -7.80 -8.65
CA ALA A 17 32.65 -8.09 -7.43
C ALA A 17 32.53 -9.62 -7.22
N GLY A 18 33.51 -10.20 -6.50
CA GLY A 18 33.54 -11.64 -6.23
C GLY A 18 34.87 -12.22 -5.71
N ALA A 19 35.85 -11.39 -5.33
CA ALA A 19 37.12 -11.88 -4.78
C ALA A 19 36.89 -12.67 -3.48
N VAL A 20 37.22 -13.97 -3.52
CA VAL A 20 37.22 -14.87 -2.36
C VAL A 20 38.55 -14.70 -1.61
N ASP A 21 38.52 -14.69 -0.29
CA ASP A 21 39.73 -14.57 0.52
C ASP A 21 40.63 -15.80 0.35
N ALA A 22 41.94 -15.59 0.15
CA ALA A 22 42.89 -16.68 -0.11
C ALA A 22 43.01 -17.72 1.04
N GLY A 23 42.50 -17.39 2.23
CA GLY A 23 42.41 -18.30 3.38
C GLY A 23 41.03 -18.94 3.61
N ALA A 24 40.06 -18.74 2.70
CA ALA A 24 38.71 -19.30 2.84
C ALA A 24 38.72 -20.84 2.80
N ALA A 25 38.28 -21.46 3.88
CA ALA A 25 38.23 -22.92 4.01
C ALA A 25 36.92 -23.52 3.46
N LEU A 26 35.85 -22.72 3.43
CA LEU A 26 34.54 -23.03 2.86
C LEU A 26 34.07 -21.86 2.01
N VAL A 27 33.58 -22.12 0.80
CA VAL A 27 32.93 -21.13 -0.08
C VAL A 27 31.51 -21.59 -0.40
N VAL A 28 30.53 -20.81 0.07
CA VAL A 28 29.09 -21.08 -0.07
C VAL A 28 28.49 -20.15 -1.12
N GLY A 29 27.69 -20.65 -2.06
CA GLY A 29 27.04 -19.79 -3.04
C GLY A 29 26.16 -20.52 -4.04
N ALA A 30 25.36 -19.79 -4.82
CA ALA A 30 24.69 -20.37 -5.99
C ALA A 30 25.76 -20.86 -6.99
N ALA A 31 25.50 -21.96 -7.71
CA ALA A 31 26.48 -22.58 -8.62
C ALA A 31 27.14 -21.55 -9.56
N ARG A 32 26.35 -20.73 -10.26
CA ARG A 32 26.82 -19.63 -11.12
C ARG A 32 27.78 -18.62 -10.47
N HIS A 33 27.77 -18.44 -9.14
CA HIS A 33 28.73 -17.58 -8.44
C HIS A 33 30.00 -18.37 -8.10
N LEU A 34 29.85 -19.62 -7.66
CA LEU A 34 30.96 -20.51 -7.36
C LEU A 34 31.78 -20.88 -8.61
N ASP A 35 31.15 -20.94 -9.78
CA ASP A 35 31.79 -21.27 -11.07
C ASP A 35 32.38 -20.03 -11.76
N ALA A 36 31.98 -18.82 -11.34
CA ALA A 36 32.53 -17.54 -11.83
C ALA A 36 33.60 -16.94 -10.90
N ALA A 37 33.82 -17.53 -9.72
CA ALA A 37 34.81 -17.08 -8.75
C ALA A 37 36.08 -17.94 -8.80
N GLU A 38 37.24 -17.29 -8.71
CA GLU A 38 38.51 -17.98 -8.44
C GLU A 38 38.53 -18.43 -6.97
N LEU A 39 38.73 -19.72 -6.72
CA LEU A 39 38.62 -20.31 -5.38
C LEU A 39 39.99 -20.76 -4.84
N PRO A 40 40.26 -20.59 -3.53
CA PRO A 40 41.53 -21.01 -2.94
C PRO A 40 41.79 -22.53 -3.09
N PRO A 41 43.04 -22.95 -3.33
CA PRO A 41 43.39 -24.37 -3.36
C PRO A 41 43.03 -25.08 -2.05
N GLY A 42 42.11 -26.05 -2.13
CA GLY A 42 41.65 -26.84 -0.98
C GLY A 42 40.40 -26.31 -0.26
N ALA A 43 39.79 -25.22 -0.73
CA ALA A 43 38.51 -24.73 -0.19
C ALA A 43 37.34 -25.69 -0.52
N GLU A 44 36.48 -25.99 0.47
CA GLU A 44 35.26 -26.76 0.25
C GLU A 44 34.22 -25.91 -0.53
N ARG A 45 33.64 -26.45 -1.61
CA ARG A 45 32.60 -25.77 -2.41
C ARG A 45 31.21 -26.23 -1.95
N TRP A 46 30.37 -25.32 -1.45
CA TRP A 46 29.00 -25.64 -1.04
C TRP A 46 27.96 -24.91 -1.89
N VAL A 47 27.31 -25.65 -2.80
CA VAL A 47 26.22 -25.11 -3.62
C VAL A 47 25.00 -24.82 -2.74
N LEU A 48 24.55 -23.57 -2.75
CA LEU A 48 23.43 -23.08 -1.94
C LEU A 48 22.10 -23.63 -2.47
N GLY A 49 21.60 -24.68 -1.82
CA GLY A 49 20.24 -25.19 -1.94
C GLY A 49 19.32 -24.61 -0.85
N PRO A 50 18.58 -25.44 -0.11
CA PRO A 50 17.84 -25.00 1.08
C PRO A 50 18.73 -24.29 2.10
N LEU A 51 18.22 -23.23 2.71
CA LEU A 51 19.01 -22.31 3.54
C LEU A 51 19.55 -22.94 4.83
N ALA A 52 18.74 -23.70 5.59
CA ALA A 52 19.14 -24.22 6.89
C ALA A 52 20.37 -25.16 6.82
N PRO A 53 20.44 -26.17 5.93
CA PRO A 53 21.64 -26.99 5.76
C PRO A 53 22.92 -26.20 5.43
N ALA A 54 22.80 -25.08 4.70
CA ALA A 54 23.93 -24.21 4.42
C ALA A 54 24.35 -23.41 5.68
N LEU A 55 23.40 -22.88 6.46
CA LEU A 55 23.70 -22.24 7.75
C LEU A 55 24.36 -23.21 8.74
N ASP A 56 23.94 -24.47 8.77
CA ASP A 56 24.54 -25.48 9.64
C ASP A 56 25.93 -25.93 9.15
N ALA A 57 26.16 -25.97 7.82
CA ALA A 57 27.49 -26.16 7.26
C ALA A 57 28.46 -25.02 7.62
N ILE A 58 28.00 -23.76 7.53
CA ILE A 58 28.74 -22.57 7.97
C ILE A 58 29.04 -22.68 9.48
N ALA A 59 28.06 -23.05 10.30
CA ALA A 59 28.22 -23.17 11.75
C ALA A 59 29.30 -24.19 12.15
N ARG A 60 29.41 -25.34 11.45
CA ARG A 60 30.48 -26.32 11.67
C ARG A 60 31.88 -25.75 11.39
N TYR A 61 32.00 -24.87 10.41
CA TYR A 61 33.27 -24.24 10.03
C TYR A 61 33.66 -23.12 10.99
N VAL A 62 32.70 -22.26 11.35
CA VAL A 62 32.89 -21.19 12.34
C VAL A 62 33.26 -21.76 13.71
N ALA A 63 32.63 -22.85 14.15
CA ALA A 63 32.97 -23.55 15.39
C ALA A 63 34.32 -24.31 15.36
N GLN A 64 35.08 -24.21 14.27
CA GLN A 64 36.44 -24.73 14.11
C GLN A 64 37.46 -23.59 13.88
N ASP A 65 37.06 -22.32 14.02
CA ASP A 65 37.83 -21.13 13.64
C ASP A 65 38.32 -21.15 12.18
N ARG A 66 37.58 -21.82 11.29
CA ARG A 66 37.92 -21.96 9.86
C ARG A 66 37.19 -20.89 9.03
N PRO A 67 37.89 -19.98 8.33
CA PRO A 67 37.25 -18.88 7.60
C PRO A 67 36.26 -19.35 6.53
N VAL A 68 35.13 -18.65 6.43
CA VAL A 68 34.05 -18.94 5.48
C VAL A 68 33.82 -17.75 4.57
N THR A 69 33.63 -17.99 3.27
CA THR A 69 33.14 -16.97 2.32
C THR A 69 31.76 -17.35 1.78
N VAL A 70 30.84 -16.38 1.72
CA VAL A 70 29.48 -16.55 1.20
C VAL A 70 29.23 -15.61 0.02
N LEU A 71 28.98 -16.17 -1.17
CA LEU A 71 28.79 -15.43 -2.43
C LEU A 71 27.31 -15.18 -2.74
N ALA A 72 26.84 -13.96 -2.45
CA ALA A 72 25.46 -13.51 -2.69
C ALA A 72 25.28 -12.86 -4.07
N SER A 73 24.04 -12.84 -4.57
CA SER A 73 23.69 -12.15 -5.83
C SER A 73 23.38 -10.68 -5.56
N GLY A 74 24.01 -9.75 -6.26
CA GLY A 74 23.85 -8.32 -6.00
C GLY A 74 24.39 -7.92 -4.63
N ASP A 75 23.70 -7.02 -3.94
CA ASP A 75 24.07 -6.62 -2.57
C ASP A 75 23.66 -7.69 -1.53
N PRO A 76 24.55 -8.14 -0.62
CA PRO A 76 24.22 -9.18 0.36
C PRO A 76 23.22 -8.77 1.44
N GLY A 77 23.09 -7.47 1.74
CA GLY A 77 22.14 -6.92 2.70
C GLY A 77 20.77 -6.62 2.09
N PHE A 78 20.71 -6.24 0.82
CA PHE A 78 19.48 -5.84 0.15
C PHE A 78 18.62 -7.03 -0.29
N PHE A 79 17.69 -7.45 0.58
CA PHE A 79 16.91 -8.70 0.45
C PHE A 79 17.74 -10.00 0.41
N GLY A 80 19.05 -9.90 0.64
CA GLY A 80 20.02 -11.00 0.55
C GLY A 80 20.23 -11.82 1.82
N ILE A 81 21.38 -12.49 1.88
CA ILE A 81 21.72 -13.53 2.86
C ILE A 81 22.10 -12.99 4.24
N VAL A 82 22.55 -11.72 4.34
CA VAL A 82 23.12 -11.15 5.57
C VAL A 82 22.14 -11.18 6.75
N ARG A 83 20.82 -11.02 6.50
CA ARG A 83 19.82 -11.11 7.57
C ARG A 83 19.86 -12.48 8.26
N ALA A 84 19.86 -13.57 7.48
CA ALA A 84 19.86 -14.93 8.03
C ALA A 84 21.19 -15.29 8.71
N LEU A 85 22.32 -14.76 8.21
CA LEU A 85 23.62 -14.91 8.86
C LEU A 85 23.68 -14.12 10.17
N GLY A 86 23.19 -12.88 10.20
CA GLY A 86 23.13 -12.05 11.41
C GLY A 86 22.20 -12.62 12.48
N GLU A 87 21.07 -13.21 12.08
CA GLU A 87 20.14 -13.94 12.95
C GLU A 87 20.77 -15.21 13.55
N ARG A 88 21.69 -15.88 12.84
CA ARG A 88 22.32 -17.15 13.26
C ARG A 88 23.66 -16.99 14.01
N PHE A 89 24.44 -15.97 13.67
CA PHE A 89 25.83 -15.79 14.12
C PHE A 89 26.11 -14.43 14.79
N GLY A 90 25.15 -13.51 14.77
CA GLY A 90 25.32 -12.13 15.23
C GLY A 90 26.06 -11.25 14.19
N PRO A 91 25.78 -9.93 14.15
CA PRO A 91 26.36 -9.05 13.14
C PRO A 91 27.88 -8.87 13.28
N ALA A 92 28.43 -9.05 14.48
CA ALA A 92 29.86 -8.91 14.75
C ALA A 92 30.73 -10.05 14.18
N ALA A 93 30.12 -11.14 13.70
CA ALA A 93 30.82 -12.26 13.07
C ALA A 93 31.00 -12.09 11.54
N LEU A 94 30.42 -11.03 10.96
CA LEU A 94 30.27 -10.87 9.51
C LEU A 94 31.16 -9.74 8.96
N ASP A 95 32.01 -10.05 7.98
CA ASP A 95 32.61 -9.05 7.09
C ASP A 95 31.76 -8.94 5.81
N VAL A 96 30.89 -7.92 5.74
CA VAL A 96 29.95 -7.76 4.62
C VAL A 96 30.54 -6.82 3.58
N ARG A 97 30.89 -7.37 2.42
CA ARG A 97 31.43 -6.68 1.25
C ARG A 97 30.32 -6.45 0.22
N PRO A 98 29.74 -5.23 0.14
CA PRO A 98 28.58 -4.95 -0.71
C PRO A 98 28.91 -4.96 -2.21
N SER A 99 27.86 -4.93 -3.03
CA SER A 99 27.97 -4.76 -4.49
C SER A 99 26.74 -4.03 -5.00
N SER A 100 26.79 -3.46 -6.21
CA SER A 100 25.67 -2.71 -6.78
C SER A 100 24.40 -3.57 -6.81
N PRO A 101 23.31 -3.23 -6.08
CA PRO A 101 22.10 -4.02 -6.11
C PRO A 101 21.51 -4.00 -7.51
N SER A 102 20.97 -5.13 -7.98
CA SER A 102 20.46 -5.28 -9.35
C SER A 102 19.38 -4.26 -9.71
N VAL A 103 18.62 -3.76 -8.73
CA VAL A 103 17.69 -2.63 -8.89
C VAL A 103 18.38 -1.34 -9.30
N ALA A 104 19.47 -0.96 -8.63
CA ALA A 104 20.23 0.24 -9.00
C ALA A 104 20.87 0.10 -10.40
N VAL A 105 21.33 -1.10 -10.76
CA VAL A 105 21.83 -1.38 -12.13
C VAL A 105 20.71 -1.25 -13.16
N ALA A 106 19.51 -1.80 -12.89
CA ALA A 106 18.36 -1.69 -13.78
C ALA A 106 17.94 -0.23 -14.03
N PHE A 107 17.87 0.60 -12.97
CA PHE A 107 17.57 2.03 -13.10
C PHE A 107 18.68 2.80 -13.84
N ALA A 108 19.95 2.48 -13.57
CA ALA A 108 21.09 3.08 -14.27
C ALA A 108 21.09 2.78 -15.78
N ARG A 109 20.62 1.60 -16.22
CA ARG A 109 20.44 1.28 -17.66
C ARG A 109 19.35 2.08 -18.35
N LEU A 110 18.46 2.73 -17.59
CA LEU A 110 17.43 3.64 -18.11
C LEU A 110 17.78 5.13 -17.92
N GLY A 111 18.91 5.45 -17.28
CA GLY A 111 19.24 6.82 -16.87
C GLY A 111 18.25 7.42 -15.87
N LEU A 112 17.49 6.58 -15.14
CA LEU A 112 16.44 7.00 -14.22
C LEU A 112 16.95 7.07 -12.77
N THR A 113 16.48 8.07 -12.03
CA THR A 113 16.63 8.08 -10.57
C THR A 113 15.65 7.08 -9.93
N TRP A 114 16.00 6.60 -8.74
CA TRP A 114 15.28 5.56 -8.00
C TRP A 114 15.06 5.89 -6.52
N ASP A 115 15.45 7.09 -6.11
CA ASP A 115 15.20 7.67 -4.78
C ASP A 115 13.71 7.87 -4.49
N ASP A 116 12.86 7.91 -5.52
CA ASP A 116 11.40 8.00 -5.44
C ASP A 116 10.68 6.64 -5.66
N ALA A 117 11.43 5.54 -5.83
CA ALA A 117 10.88 4.24 -6.21
C ALA A 117 10.50 3.36 -5.00
N VAL A 118 9.44 2.55 -5.15
CA VAL A 118 9.14 1.47 -4.20
C VAL A 118 9.82 0.18 -4.64
N VAL A 119 10.76 -0.33 -3.83
CA VAL A 119 11.39 -1.63 -4.10
C VAL A 119 10.72 -2.74 -3.30
N VAL A 120 10.34 -3.82 -3.98
CA VAL A 120 9.64 -4.97 -3.41
C VAL A 120 10.29 -6.27 -3.91
N SER A 121 10.33 -7.30 -3.06
CA SER A 121 10.77 -8.63 -3.47
C SER A 121 9.59 -9.57 -3.56
N ALA A 122 9.40 -10.20 -4.72
CA ALA A 122 8.50 -11.33 -4.93
C ALA A 122 9.27 -12.67 -4.83
N HIS A 123 10.60 -12.64 -4.84
CA HIS A 123 11.45 -13.83 -4.68
C HIS A 123 11.12 -14.57 -3.38
N GLY A 124 10.60 -15.80 -3.49
CA GLY A 124 10.19 -16.64 -2.35
C GLY A 124 9.03 -16.07 -1.52
N ARG A 125 8.17 -15.23 -2.12
CA ARG A 125 7.10 -14.47 -1.43
C ARG A 125 5.82 -14.45 -2.26
N ASP A 126 4.67 -14.09 -1.66
CA ASP A 126 3.40 -13.94 -2.37
C ASP A 126 3.49 -12.78 -3.40
N LEU A 127 3.41 -13.13 -4.69
CA LEU A 127 3.45 -12.21 -5.83
C LEU A 127 2.39 -11.09 -5.72
N ARG A 128 1.25 -11.37 -5.06
CA ARG A 128 0.18 -10.41 -4.72
C ARG A 128 0.72 -9.08 -4.21
N THR A 129 1.69 -9.12 -3.30
CA THR A 129 2.26 -7.93 -2.66
C THR A 129 2.98 -7.05 -3.68
N ALA A 130 3.79 -7.65 -4.55
CA ALA A 130 4.51 -6.92 -5.60
C ALA A 130 3.54 -6.37 -6.67
N VAL A 131 2.54 -7.17 -7.07
CA VAL A 131 1.47 -6.73 -7.97
C VAL A 131 0.72 -5.52 -7.40
N ASN A 132 0.38 -5.53 -6.11
CA ASN A 132 -0.31 -4.41 -5.46
C ASN A 132 0.59 -3.17 -5.31
N VAL A 133 1.88 -3.34 -5.02
CA VAL A 133 2.86 -2.23 -5.09
C VAL A 133 2.85 -1.60 -6.49
N CYS A 134 2.93 -2.42 -7.54
CA CYS A 134 2.89 -1.96 -8.94
C CYS A 134 1.56 -1.29 -9.32
N ARG A 135 0.43 -1.74 -8.75
CA ARG A 135 -0.90 -1.11 -8.95
C ARG A 135 -1.03 0.25 -8.25
N ALA A 136 -0.41 0.43 -7.09
CA ALA A 136 -0.55 1.64 -6.27
C ALA A 136 0.48 2.73 -6.60
N HIS A 137 1.72 2.36 -6.91
CA HIS A 137 2.84 3.30 -7.06
C HIS A 137 3.23 3.51 -8.53
N PRO A 138 3.63 4.74 -8.93
CA PRO A 138 3.97 5.06 -10.32
C PRO A 138 5.37 4.59 -10.73
N LYS A 139 6.26 4.33 -9.77
CA LYS A 139 7.62 3.81 -10.00
C LYS A 139 7.91 2.72 -8.96
N ALA A 140 7.98 1.47 -9.41
CA ALA A 140 8.28 0.32 -8.56
C ALA A 140 9.35 -0.58 -9.18
N ALA A 141 10.10 -1.27 -8.34
CA ALA A 141 11.09 -2.27 -8.76
C ALA A 141 10.84 -3.60 -8.05
N VAL A 142 10.62 -4.65 -8.84
CA VAL A 142 10.32 -6.00 -8.35
C VAL A 142 11.53 -6.92 -8.54
N LEU A 143 12.07 -7.43 -7.44
CA LEU A 143 13.02 -8.55 -7.45
C LEU A 143 12.24 -9.86 -7.63
N THR A 144 12.39 -10.53 -8.78
CA THR A 144 11.60 -11.70 -9.15
C THR A 144 12.19 -13.03 -8.63
N GLY A 145 11.39 -14.09 -8.71
CA GLY A 145 11.84 -15.47 -8.47
C GLY A 145 10.97 -16.49 -9.21
N PRO A 146 11.27 -17.80 -9.08
CA PRO A 146 10.44 -18.87 -9.67
C PRO A 146 8.98 -18.77 -9.22
N GLY A 147 8.02 -18.83 -10.15
CA GLY A 147 6.59 -18.66 -9.90
C GLY A 147 6.15 -17.22 -9.59
N ALA A 148 7.09 -16.27 -9.64
CA ALA A 148 6.89 -14.84 -9.38
C ALA A 148 7.78 -14.01 -10.32
N GLY A 149 7.81 -14.41 -11.59
CA GLY A 149 8.59 -13.84 -12.68
C GLY A 149 7.92 -12.66 -13.39
N PRO A 150 8.53 -12.18 -14.49
CA PRO A 150 7.96 -11.10 -15.29
C PRO A 150 6.64 -11.49 -15.98
N ALA A 151 6.45 -12.77 -16.32
CA ALA A 151 5.24 -13.27 -16.96
C ALA A 151 4.03 -13.28 -16.01
N GLU A 152 4.21 -13.78 -14.79
CA GLU A 152 3.16 -13.84 -13.77
C GLU A 152 2.78 -12.43 -13.28
N LEU A 153 3.78 -11.55 -13.07
CA LEU A 153 3.57 -10.13 -12.78
C LEU A 153 2.84 -9.43 -13.93
N GLY A 154 3.24 -9.69 -15.18
CA GLY A 154 2.58 -9.19 -16.38
C GLY A 154 1.11 -9.63 -16.47
N ALA A 155 0.84 -10.91 -16.22
CA ALA A 155 -0.53 -11.46 -16.27
C ALA A 155 -1.45 -10.80 -15.23
N GLU A 156 -0.96 -10.60 -14.01
CA GLU A 156 -1.74 -9.96 -12.94
C GLU A 156 -1.97 -8.45 -13.15
N LEU A 157 -1.06 -7.76 -13.82
CA LEU A 157 -1.25 -6.37 -14.22
C LEU A 157 -2.13 -6.25 -15.48
N ALA A 158 -2.05 -7.20 -16.41
CA ALA A 158 -2.94 -7.27 -17.58
C ALA A 158 -4.40 -7.58 -17.20
N ARG A 159 -4.64 -8.48 -16.23
CA ARG A 159 -5.99 -8.71 -15.65
C ARG A 159 -6.57 -7.48 -14.95
N ALA A 160 -5.70 -6.59 -14.47
CA ALA A 160 -6.09 -5.32 -13.87
C ALA A 160 -6.37 -4.21 -14.90
N ASP A 161 -6.08 -4.42 -16.19
CA ASP A 161 -6.02 -3.35 -17.21
C ASP A 161 -5.12 -2.18 -16.75
N ALA A 162 -3.99 -2.52 -16.11
CA ALA A 162 -3.10 -1.54 -15.49
C ALA A 162 -2.20 -0.88 -16.53
N ASP A 163 -2.43 0.41 -16.78
CA ASP A 163 -1.58 1.27 -17.61
C ASP A 163 -0.17 1.41 -17.00
N ARG A 164 0.75 0.60 -17.54
CA ARG A 164 2.13 0.40 -17.08
C ARG A 164 3.03 -0.02 -18.24
N THR A 165 4.27 0.44 -18.19
CA THR A 165 5.41 -0.17 -18.90
C THR A 165 6.18 -1.03 -17.92
N LEU A 166 6.51 -2.26 -18.30
CA LEU A 166 7.43 -3.12 -17.57
C LEU A 166 8.78 -3.12 -18.31
N VAL A 167 9.86 -2.79 -17.60
CA VAL A 167 11.23 -2.99 -18.09
C VAL A 167 11.84 -4.16 -17.34
N VAL A 168 12.14 -5.23 -18.07
CA VAL A 168 12.72 -6.45 -17.52
C VAL A 168 14.23 -6.43 -17.75
N GLY A 169 14.99 -6.32 -16.67
CA GLY A 169 16.44 -6.49 -16.66
C GLY A 169 16.81 -7.90 -16.22
N SER A 170 17.47 -8.66 -17.09
CA SER A 170 17.92 -10.04 -16.85
C SER A 170 19.43 -10.13 -17.03
N ALA A 171 20.09 -10.94 -16.19
CA ALA A 171 21.55 -11.13 -16.19
C ALA A 171 22.38 -9.81 -16.14
N LEU A 172 21.82 -8.79 -15.49
CA LEU A 172 22.41 -7.45 -15.33
C LEU A 172 23.82 -7.51 -14.74
N GLY A 173 24.77 -6.84 -15.38
CA GLY A 173 26.19 -6.83 -15.02
C GLY A 173 27.05 -7.93 -15.66
N THR A 174 26.47 -8.78 -16.51
CA THR A 174 27.17 -9.89 -17.18
C THR A 174 27.24 -9.71 -18.70
N GLY A 175 28.07 -10.51 -19.39
CA GLY A 175 28.11 -10.55 -20.86
C GLY A 175 26.83 -11.08 -21.55
N ALA A 176 25.85 -11.57 -20.77
CA ALA A 176 24.53 -12.02 -21.25
C ALA A 176 23.40 -11.06 -20.82
N GLU A 177 23.75 -9.84 -20.39
CA GLU A 177 22.80 -8.82 -19.97
C GLU A 177 21.73 -8.53 -21.03
N SER A 178 20.48 -8.43 -20.59
CA SER A 178 19.35 -8.02 -21.44
C SER A 178 18.44 -7.05 -20.67
N VAL A 179 18.00 -5.99 -21.35
CA VAL A 179 17.03 -5.01 -20.85
C VAL A 179 15.94 -4.86 -21.90
N VAL A 180 14.71 -5.21 -21.55
CA VAL A 180 13.59 -5.28 -22.51
C VAL A 180 12.38 -4.51 -21.98
N HIS A 181 11.85 -3.60 -22.80
CA HIS A 181 10.61 -2.87 -22.52
C HIS A 181 9.41 -3.65 -23.10
N VAL A 182 8.37 -3.87 -22.30
CA VAL A 182 7.14 -4.59 -22.67
C VAL A 182 5.92 -4.04 -21.92
N THR A 183 4.73 -4.19 -22.50
CA THR A 183 3.47 -4.06 -21.76
C THR A 183 3.24 -5.28 -20.84
N PRO A 184 2.34 -5.18 -19.84
CA PRO A 184 1.93 -6.33 -19.02
C PRO A 184 1.45 -7.55 -19.84
N ARG A 185 0.74 -7.34 -20.95
CA ARG A 185 0.26 -8.42 -21.83
C ARG A 185 1.41 -9.09 -22.59
N GLU A 186 2.37 -8.32 -23.10
CA GLU A 186 3.55 -8.88 -23.77
C GLU A 186 4.47 -9.60 -22.78
N ALA A 187 4.62 -9.08 -21.56
CA ALA A 187 5.35 -9.75 -20.50
C ALA A 187 4.75 -11.12 -20.16
N ALA A 188 3.42 -11.19 -20.05
CA ALA A 188 2.65 -12.42 -19.78
C ALA A 188 2.71 -13.46 -20.91
N ALA A 189 2.86 -13.01 -22.16
CA ALA A 189 2.89 -13.87 -23.34
C ALA A 189 4.32 -14.30 -23.76
N ARG A 190 5.36 -13.81 -23.05
CA ARG A 190 6.76 -14.01 -23.39
C ARG A 190 7.43 -15.00 -22.44
N GLU A 191 8.23 -15.89 -23.01
CA GLU A 191 9.19 -16.71 -22.26
C GLU A 191 10.39 -15.86 -21.82
N TRP A 192 10.82 -16.05 -20.58
CA TRP A 192 11.92 -15.31 -19.94
C TRP A 192 13.04 -16.29 -19.56
N PRO A 193 14.33 -15.96 -19.76
CA PRO A 193 15.43 -16.86 -19.42
C PRO A 193 15.46 -17.23 -17.93
N ASP A 194 15.85 -18.47 -17.63
CA ASP A 194 16.03 -18.98 -16.26
C ASP A 194 17.15 -18.22 -15.53
N GLY A 195 16.77 -17.16 -14.82
CA GLY A 195 17.68 -16.30 -14.10
C GLY A 195 16.96 -15.27 -13.24
N GLY A 196 17.64 -14.82 -12.18
CA GLY A 196 17.13 -13.71 -11.36
C GLY A 196 17.00 -12.45 -12.21
N SER A 197 15.79 -11.91 -12.30
CA SER A 197 15.49 -10.69 -13.06
C SER A 197 15.00 -9.59 -12.13
N VAL A 198 15.09 -8.35 -12.61
CA VAL A 198 14.45 -7.19 -11.99
C VAL A 198 13.41 -6.67 -12.97
N VAL A 199 12.18 -6.46 -12.50
CA VAL A 199 11.14 -5.78 -13.30
C VAL A 199 10.92 -4.39 -12.73
N LEU A 200 11.28 -3.37 -13.48
CA LEU A 200 10.88 -2.00 -13.20
C LEU A 200 9.47 -1.78 -13.75
N CYS A 201 8.50 -1.59 -12.87
CA CYS A 201 7.13 -1.26 -13.24
C CYS A 201 6.94 0.26 -13.16
N LEU A 202 6.70 0.86 -14.33
CA LEU A 202 6.64 2.30 -14.51
C LEU A 202 5.24 2.70 -15.02
N ALA A 203 4.67 3.75 -14.46
CA ALA A 203 3.55 4.46 -15.06
C ALA A 203 4.01 5.21 -16.33
N PRO A 204 3.08 5.61 -17.23
CA PRO A 204 3.39 6.52 -18.33
C PRO A 204 4.13 7.78 -17.87
N ALA A 205 5.02 8.30 -18.70
CA ALA A 205 5.98 9.35 -18.33
C ALA A 205 5.34 10.59 -17.66
N GLY A 206 4.17 11.04 -18.14
CA GLY A 206 3.43 12.17 -17.55
C GLY A 206 2.81 11.92 -16.17
N ARG A 207 2.98 10.72 -15.61
CA ARG A 207 2.53 10.33 -14.26
C ARG A 207 3.68 9.81 -13.38
N LEU A 208 4.92 9.82 -13.87
CA LEU A 208 6.09 9.57 -13.03
C LEU A 208 6.35 10.80 -12.14
N PRO A 209 6.88 10.64 -10.92
CA PRO A 209 7.25 11.78 -10.09
C PRO A 209 8.30 12.65 -10.79
N ALA A 210 8.17 13.97 -10.67
CA ALA A 210 9.19 14.89 -11.16
C ALA A 210 10.53 14.64 -10.45
N ALA A 211 11.63 14.68 -11.22
CA ALA A 211 13.00 14.47 -10.75
C ALA A 211 13.57 15.70 -10.02
N ALA A 212 12.78 16.26 -9.09
CA ALA A 212 13.24 17.28 -8.16
C ALA A 212 14.04 16.62 -7.01
N PRO A 213 15.11 17.26 -6.48
CA PRO A 213 15.88 16.73 -5.36
C PRO A 213 15.02 16.44 -4.12
N ARG A 214 15.31 15.33 -3.42
CA ARG A 214 14.56 14.85 -2.25
C ARG A 214 15.46 14.69 -1.03
N THR A 215 14.90 14.94 0.15
CA THR A 215 15.58 14.74 1.45
C THR A 215 15.40 13.33 2.01
N VAL A 216 14.35 12.61 1.57
CA VAL A 216 13.99 11.26 2.02
C VAL A 216 13.70 10.40 0.80
N ALA A 217 14.26 9.18 0.78
CA ALA A 217 14.05 8.21 -0.27
C ALA A 217 12.84 7.29 0.00
N GLY A 218 12.25 6.76 -1.07
CA GLY A 218 10.99 6.01 -1.08
C GLY A 218 9.88 6.74 -1.84
N PRO A 219 8.64 6.22 -1.81
CA PRO A 219 7.51 6.88 -2.47
C PRO A 219 7.21 8.25 -1.85
N ALA A 220 6.25 8.98 -2.45
CA ALA A 220 5.73 10.20 -1.84
C ALA A 220 5.35 9.95 -0.36
N PRO A 221 5.72 10.86 0.57
CA PRO A 221 5.49 10.64 1.99
C PRO A 221 4.01 10.54 2.30
N ALA A 222 3.67 9.86 3.41
CA ALA A 222 2.31 9.75 3.90
C ALA A 222 1.65 11.14 3.99
N PRO A 223 0.36 11.27 3.61
CA PRO A 223 -0.27 12.57 3.43
C PRO A 223 -0.32 13.35 4.76
N ALA A 224 0.12 14.61 4.73
CA ALA A 224 0.17 15.48 5.91
C ALA A 224 -1.19 15.69 6.60
N GLY A 225 -2.29 15.45 5.89
CA GLY A 225 -3.64 15.30 6.43
C GLY A 225 -4.39 14.16 5.73
N TRP A 226 -5.13 13.39 6.53
CA TRP A 226 -5.92 12.23 6.12
C TRP A 226 -7.38 12.40 6.57
N ALA A 227 -8.27 11.64 5.92
CA ALA A 227 -9.72 11.82 6.00
C ALA A 227 -10.16 13.25 5.62
N LEU A 228 -9.55 13.82 4.56
CA LEU A 228 -9.71 15.18 4.03
C LEU A 228 -11.15 15.76 4.11
N PRO A 229 -11.34 17.09 4.07
CA PRO A 229 -12.66 17.72 3.96
C PRO A 229 -13.54 17.17 2.82
N GLU A 230 -14.84 17.41 2.85
CA GLU A 230 -15.75 16.97 1.78
C GLU A 230 -15.47 17.66 0.45
N GLU A 231 -15.07 18.93 0.54
CA GLU A 231 -14.86 19.87 -0.56
C GLU A 231 -13.65 19.50 -1.45
N GLU A 232 -12.74 18.67 -0.95
CA GLU A 232 -11.59 18.11 -1.68
C GLU A 232 -11.98 17.02 -2.72
N PHE A 233 -13.27 16.71 -2.85
CA PHE A 233 -13.78 15.66 -3.73
C PHE A 233 -14.96 16.16 -4.57
N ALA A 234 -14.93 15.91 -5.88
CA ALA A 234 -16.11 16.04 -6.73
C ALA A 234 -17.18 15.01 -6.29
N HIS A 235 -18.25 15.50 -5.67
CA HIS A 235 -19.38 14.70 -5.20
C HIS A 235 -20.72 15.30 -5.64
N ARG A 236 -21.79 14.52 -5.51
CA ARG A 236 -23.17 14.99 -5.72
C ARG A 236 -23.83 15.22 -4.36
N ASP A 237 -24.46 16.37 -4.15
CA ASP A 237 -25.27 16.68 -2.96
C ASP A 237 -24.54 16.28 -1.65
N SER A 238 -25.22 15.64 -0.69
CA SER A 238 -24.59 15.07 0.51
C SER A 238 -23.99 13.66 0.32
N MET A 239 -23.84 13.16 -0.91
CA MET A 239 -23.40 11.79 -1.22
C MET A 239 -21.86 11.65 -1.17
N VAL A 240 -21.29 11.95 0.00
CA VAL A 240 -19.86 11.81 0.31
C VAL A 240 -19.70 11.36 1.77
N THR A 241 -18.85 10.36 2.01
CA THR A 241 -18.54 9.88 3.37
C THR A 241 -17.94 11.02 4.18
N LYS A 242 -18.64 11.49 5.21
CA LYS A 242 -18.24 12.69 5.95
C LYS A 242 -16.93 12.50 6.71
N PHE A 243 -16.13 13.55 6.89
CA PHE A 243 -14.81 13.59 7.55
C PHE A 243 -14.70 12.61 8.72
N GLU A 244 -15.60 12.72 9.70
CA GLU A 244 -15.59 11.94 10.94
C GLU A 244 -15.83 10.44 10.69
N VAL A 245 -16.76 10.13 9.77
CA VAL A 245 -17.08 8.77 9.33
C VAL A 245 -15.92 8.20 8.51
N ARG A 246 -15.35 8.99 7.60
CA ARG A 246 -14.22 8.62 6.74
C ARG A 246 -12.96 8.36 7.56
N ALA A 247 -12.71 9.14 8.60
CA ALA A 247 -11.63 8.91 9.55
C ALA A 247 -11.79 7.56 10.29
N LEU A 248 -12.97 7.28 10.85
CA LEU A 248 -13.24 5.99 11.50
C LEU A 248 -13.16 4.81 10.52
N VAL A 249 -13.68 4.97 9.30
CA VAL A 249 -13.58 3.97 8.23
C VAL A 249 -12.12 3.69 7.87
N LEU A 250 -11.30 4.71 7.65
CA LEU A 250 -9.87 4.55 7.35
C LEU A 250 -9.10 3.90 8.51
N ALA A 251 -9.40 4.27 9.77
CA ALA A 251 -8.81 3.65 10.94
C ALA A 251 -9.18 2.17 11.10
N ARG A 252 -10.39 1.75 10.68
CA ARG A 252 -10.78 0.32 10.64
C ARG A 252 -10.23 -0.41 9.41
N LEU A 253 -10.17 0.24 8.25
CA LEU A 253 -9.63 -0.32 7.02
C LEU A 253 -8.11 -0.52 7.08
N GLY A 254 -7.36 0.36 7.74
CA GLY A 254 -5.89 0.31 7.81
C GLY A 254 -5.20 0.12 6.46
N PRO A 255 -5.46 0.98 5.44
CA PRO A 255 -4.86 0.86 4.11
C PRO A 255 -3.33 1.01 4.18
N ARG A 256 -2.61 0.25 3.34
CA ARG A 256 -1.14 0.22 3.32
C ARG A 256 -0.57 -0.36 2.02
N THR A 257 0.63 0.06 1.67
CA THR A 257 1.42 -0.45 0.53
C THR A 257 1.51 -1.97 0.51
N GLY A 258 1.24 -2.57 -0.65
CA GLY A 258 1.23 -4.03 -0.86
C GLY A 258 -0.12 -4.71 -0.62
N GLU A 259 -1.08 -4.06 0.04
CA GLU A 259 -2.45 -4.56 0.18
C GLU A 259 -3.39 -4.02 -0.90
N LEU A 260 -4.48 -4.77 -1.15
CA LEU A 260 -5.59 -4.38 -2.01
C LEU A 260 -6.81 -4.02 -1.17
N VAL A 261 -7.37 -2.82 -1.40
CA VAL A 261 -8.65 -2.39 -0.84
C VAL A 261 -9.72 -2.40 -1.93
N TRP A 262 -10.92 -2.87 -1.61
CA TRP A 262 -12.11 -2.59 -2.43
C TRP A 262 -12.95 -1.46 -1.81
N ASP A 263 -13.44 -0.55 -2.63
CA ASP A 263 -14.47 0.45 -2.29
C ASP A 263 -15.74 0.11 -3.09
N VAL A 264 -16.74 -0.49 -2.44
CA VAL A 264 -17.93 -1.03 -3.10
C VAL A 264 -19.12 -0.10 -2.88
N GLY A 265 -19.68 0.46 -3.96
CA GLY A 265 -20.67 1.54 -3.89
C GLY A 265 -20.01 2.91 -3.70
N ALA A 266 -18.92 3.15 -4.42
CA ALA A 266 -17.96 4.22 -4.15
C ALA A 266 -18.52 5.65 -4.25
N GLY A 267 -19.49 5.91 -5.15
CA GLY A 267 -20.26 7.15 -5.33
C GLY A 267 -19.48 8.40 -5.77
N SER A 268 -18.52 8.82 -4.93
CA SER A 268 -17.47 9.83 -5.18
C SER A 268 -16.06 9.21 -5.20
N GLY A 269 -15.87 8.01 -4.65
CA GLY A 269 -14.56 7.36 -4.51
C GLY A 269 -13.68 7.98 -3.43
N SER A 270 -14.22 8.80 -2.53
CA SER A 270 -13.39 9.49 -1.53
C SER A 270 -12.75 8.57 -0.48
N VAL A 271 -13.30 7.37 -0.24
CA VAL A 271 -12.64 6.34 0.59
C VAL A 271 -11.57 5.60 -0.24
N ALA A 272 -11.86 5.27 -1.51
CA ALA A 272 -10.87 4.72 -2.42
C ALA A 272 -9.64 5.62 -2.61
N VAL A 273 -9.84 6.91 -2.85
CA VAL A 273 -8.76 7.90 -3.03
C VAL A 273 -7.90 7.99 -1.77
N GLU A 274 -8.50 8.04 -0.58
CA GLU A 274 -7.73 8.05 0.67
C GLU A 274 -6.95 6.75 0.89
N CYS A 275 -7.54 5.58 0.60
CA CYS A 275 -6.81 4.31 0.67
C CYS A 275 -5.60 4.28 -0.29
N ALA A 276 -5.71 4.90 -1.46
CA ALA A 276 -4.61 5.04 -2.41
C ALA A 276 -3.58 6.11 -1.97
N ARG A 277 -3.99 7.20 -1.29
CA ARG A 277 -3.07 8.16 -0.64
C ARG A 277 -2.26 7.53 0.50
N PHE A 278 -2.78 6.48 1.14
CA PHE A 278 -2.03 5.59 2.06
C PHE A 278 -1.20 4.50 1.35
N GLY A 279 -1.10 4.55 0.02
CA GLY A 279 -0.25 3.67 -0.79
C GLY A 279 -0.82 2.27 -1.08
N ALA A 280 -2.06 1.97 -0.69
CA ALA A 280 -2.71 0.70 -1.02
C ALA A 280 -3.10 0.63 -2.51
N ALA A 281 -3.14 -0.57 -3.08
CA ALA A 281 -3.82 -0.76 -4.35
C ALA A 281 -5.33 -0.67 -4.12
N VAL A 282 -6.08 -0.04 -5.04
CA VAL A 282 -7.52 0.17 -4.84
C VAL A 282 -8.33 -0.18 -6.08
N VAL A 283 -9.40 -0.95 -5.88
CA VAL A 283 -10.47 -1.16 -6.86
C VAL A 283 -11.75 -0.52 -6.32
N ALA A 284 -12.32 0.41 -7.06
CA ALA A 284 -13.58 1.06 -6.73
C ALA A 284 -14.68 0.53 -7.65
N VAL A 285 -15.74 -0.04 -7.09
CA VAL A 285 -16.86 -0.65 -7.82
C VAL A 285 -18.07 0.26 -7.70
N GLU A 286 -18.56 0.74 -8.84
CA GLU A 286 -19.69 1.66 -8.91
C GLU A 286 -20.59 1.32 -10.10
N ARG A 287 -21.91 1.32 -9.87
CA ARG A 287 -22.94 0.94 -10.85
C ARG A 287 -23.39 2.12 -11.72
N ASP A 288 -23.22 3.35 -11.25
CA ASP A 288 -23.65 4.55 -11.96
C ASP A 288 -22.47 5.14 -12.75
N ALA A 289 -22.59 5.29 -14.07
CA ALA A 289 -21.49 5.73 -14.94
C ALA A 289 -20.88 7.09 -14.51
N ASP A 290 -21.72 8.04 -14.09
CA ASP A 290 -21.27 9.34 -13.55
C ASP A 290 -20.46 9.18 -12.24
N GLY A 291 -20.74 8.13 -11.46
CA GLY A 291 -19.97 7.76 -10.28
C GLY A 291 -18.59 7.25 -10.64
N VAL A 292 -18.50 6.34 -11.63
CA VAL A 292 -17.22 5.89 -12.18
C VAL A 292 -16.40 7.06 -12.73
N ALA A 293 -17.04 8.03 -13.39
CA ALA A 293 -16.39 9.26 -13.84
C ALA A 293 -15.87 10.12 -12.66
N ARG A 294 -16.67 10.33 -11.61
CA ARG A 294 -16.23 11.05 -10.39
C ARG A 294 -15.06 10.36 -9.68
N VAL A 295 -15.09 9.04 -9.54
CA VAL A 295 -13.99 8.27 -8.94
C VAL A 295 -12.69 8.53 -9.70
N ARG A 296 -12.72 8.48 -11.05
CA ARG A 296 -11.54 8.73 -11.89
C ARG A 296 -11.06 10.19 -11.80
N ALA A 297 -11.98 11.15 -11.79
CA ALA A 297 -11.66 12.57 -11.64
C ALA A 297 -11.00 12.87 -10.28
N ASN A 298 -11.53 12.31 -9.19
CA ASN A 298 -10.98 12.49 -7.85
C ASN A 298 -9.62 11.78 -7.67
N ALA A 299 -9.45 10.58 -8.24
CA ALA A 299 -8.16 9.89 -8.24
C ALA A 299 -7.08 10.70 -8.98
N ALA A 300 -7.41 11.25 -10.16
CA ALA A 300 -6.52 12.11 -10.92
C ALA A 300 -6.19 13.42 -10.17
N ALA A 301 -7.19 14.09 -9.56
CA ALA A 301 -6.99 15.32 -8.80
C ALA A 301 -6.06 15.15 -7.58
N HIS A 302 -6.10 13.98 -6.93
CA HIS A 302 -5.21 13.63 -5.81
C HIS A 302 -3.92 12.92 -6.22
N GLY A 303 -3.67 12.73 -7.52
CA GLY A 303 -2.43 12.13 -8.05
C GLY A 303 -2.26 10.64 -7.75
N VAL A 304 -3.35 9.89 -7.56
CA VAL A 304 -3.34 8.47 -7.14
C VAL A 304 -4.02 7.54 -8.14
N ASP A 305 -3.61 6.27 -8.16
CA ASP A 305 -4.24 5.24 -8.98
C ASP A 305 -5.41 4.53 -8.26
N VAL A 306 -6.59 4.58 -8.88
CA VAL A 306 -7.79 3.85 -8.44
C VAL A 306 -8.42 3.14 -9.66
N ARG A 307 -8.49 1.81 -9.63
CA ARG A 307 -9.17 1.03 -10.68
C ARG A 307 -10.68 1.15 -10.53
N ALA A 308 -11.28 2.13 -11.20
CA ALA A 308 -12.73 2.34 -11.21
C ALA A 308 -13.44 1.38 -12.19
N VAL A 309 -14.15 0.40 -11.64
CA VAL A 309 -14.90 -0.66 -12.31
C VAL A 309 -16.38 -0.28 -12.39
N HIS A 310 -16.94 -0.28 -13.60
CA HIS A 310 -18.36 0.00 -13.84
C HIS A 310 -19.18 -1.29 -13.74
N GLY A 311 -20.05 -1.39 -12.74
CA GLY A 311 -20.95 -2.53 -12.57
C GLY A 311 -21.52 -2.67 -11.15
N SER A 312 -22.60 -3.43 -11.04
CA SER A 312 -23.26 -3.69 -9.75
C SER A 312 -22.61 -4.84 -8.99
N ALA A 313 -22.24 -4.61 -7.74
CA ALA A 313 -21.97 -5.68 -6.78
C ALA A 313 -23.28 -6.41 -6.41
N PRO A 314 -23.25 -7.72 -6.09
CA PRO A 314 -22.06 -8.57 -5.96
C PRO A 314 -21.49 -9.07 -7.29
N ALA A 315 -22.22 -9.01 -8.41
CA ALA A 315 -21.79 -9.60 -9.69
C ALA A 315 -20.45 -9.02 -10.20
N ALA A 316 -20.26 -7.70 -10.12
CA ALA A 316 -19.01 -7.03 -10.48
C ALA A 316 -17.80 -7.37 -9.59
N LEU A 317 -18.00 -8.12 -8.50
CA LEU A 317 -16.92 -8.57 -7.61
C LEU A 317 -16.27 -9.89 -8.06
N ALA A 318 -16.94 -10.69 -8.89
CA ALA A 318 -16.50 -12.05 -9.22
C ALA A 318 -15.07 -12.08 -9.80
N GLU A 319 -14.85 -11.37 -10.91
CA GLU A 319 -13.60 -11.31 -11.68
C GLU A 319 -12.49 -10.45 -11.02
N LEU A 320 -12.72 -9.92 -9.82
CA LEU A 320 -11.72 -9.14 -9.08
C LEU A 320 -10.77 -10.07 -8.31
N PRO A 321 -9.48 -9.70 -8.15
CA PRO A 321 -8.59 -10.39 -7.21
C PRO A 321 -9.02 -10.14 -5.76
N ASP A 322 -8.87 -11.14 -4.89
CA ASP A 322 -9.29 -11.07 -3.48
C ASP A 322 -8.72 -9.83 -2.77
N PRO A 323 -9.50 -9.09 -1.97
CA PRO A 323 -9.04 -7.91 -1.23
C PRO A 323 -8.41 -8.30 0.11
N ASP A 324 -7.59 -7.40 0.67
CA ASP A 324 -7.16 -7.49 2.07
C ASP A 324 -8.18 -6.80 2.99
N ALA A 325 -8.64 -5.61 2.62
CA ALA A 325 -9.73 -4.90 3.28
C ALA A 325 -10.82 -4.50 2.29
N VAL A 326 -12.07 -4.40 2.76
CA VAL A 326 -13.20 -3.93 1.94
C VAL A 326 -13.97 -2.86 2.68
N PHE A 327 -14.27 -1.77 1.98
CA PHE A 327 -15.32 -0.83 2.34
C PHE A 327 -16.59 -1.13 1.53
N VAL A 328 -17.75 -1.11 2.20
CA VAL A 328 -19.07 -1.19 1.56
C VAL A 328 -19.84 0.09 1.90
N GLY A 329 -19.96 0.96 0.89
CA GLY A 329 -20.70 2.20 0.94
C GLY A 329 -22.20 2.03 0.62
N GLY A 330 -23.01 2.90 1.22
CA GLY A 330 -24.44 2.98 0.94
C GLY A 330 -25.24 1.74 1.38
N GLY A 331 -26.31 1.44 0.63
CA GLY A 331 -27.16 0.28 0.89
C GLY A 331 -28.21 0.11 -0.20
N GLY A 332 -27.88 -0.71 -1.19
CA GLY A 332 -28.86 -1.26 -2.13
C GLY A 332 -29.77 -2.30 -1.45
N PRO A 333 -30.72 -2.91 -2.18
CA PRO A 333 -31.43 -4.10 -1.70
C PRO A 333 -30.46 -5.27 -1.50
N ASP A 334 -29.43 -5.39 -2.34
CA ASP A 334 -28.46 -6.49 -2.38
C ASP A 334 -27.40 -6.45 -1.25
N LEU A 335 -27.52 -5.54 -0.30
CA LEU A 335 -26.53 -5.25 0.75
C LEU A 335 -26.09 -6.51 1.52
N GLU A 336 -27.02 -7.40 1.88
CA GLU A 336 -26.68 -8.63 2.62
C GLU A 336 -25.86 -9.61 1.77
N ALA A 337 -26.13 -9.70 0.46
CA ALA A 337 -25.37 -10.52 -0.48
C ALA A 337 -23.98 -9.91 -0.77
N ILE A 338 -23.91 -8.59 -0.95
CA ILE A 338 -22.64 -7.85 -1.11
C ILE A 338 -21.74 -8.06 0.10
N VAL A 339 -22.26 -7.83 1.32
CA VAL A 339 -21.47 -8.03 2.56
C VAL A 339 -21.07 -9.49 2.73
N THR A 340 -21.93 -10.46 2.38
CA THR A 340 -21.59 -11.89 2.44
C THR A 340 -20.40 -12.22 1.53
N GLU A 341 -20.40 -11.76 0.28
CA GLU A 341 -19.30 -12.04 -0.66
C GLU A 341 -17.99 -11.31 -0.26
N CYS A 342 -18.09 -10.05 0.15
CA CYS A 342 -16.95 -9.31 0.70
C CYS A 342 -16.38 -10.01 1.96
N ALA A 343 -17.26 -10.53 2.82
CA ALA A 343 -16.89 -11.26 4.04
C ALA A 343 -16.41 -12.70 3.76
N ARG A 344 -16.68 -13.27 2.59
CA ARG A 344 -16.01 -14.49 2.13
C ARG A 344 -14.56 -14.23 1.70
N ARG A 345 -14.31 -13.10 1.02
CA ARG A 345 -13.05 -12.86 0.29
C ARG A 345 -11.99 -12.02 1.03
N ALA A 346 -12.37 -11.06 1.88
CA ALA A 346 -11.42 -10.13 2.48
C ALA A 346 -10.40 -10.79 3.43
N ARG A 347 -9.08 -10.65 3.20
CA ARG A 347 -8.05 -11.29 4.04
C ARG A 347 -8.02 -10.78 5.49
N ARG A 348 -8.47 -9.54 5.76
CA ARG A 348 -8.41 -8.89 7.08
C ARG A 348 -9.76 -8.39 7.58
N THR A 349 -10.40 -7.45 6.88
CA THR A 349 -11.62 -6.78 7.38
C THR A 349 -12.61 -6.40 6.27
N VAL A 350 -13.90 -6.33 6.63
CA VAL A 350 -14.95 -5.65 5.88
C VAL A 350 -15.55 -4.58 6.80
N VAL A 351 -15.62 -3.34 6.32
CA VAL A 351 -16.17 -2.15 7.00
C VAL A 351 -17.38 -1.65 6.21
N VAL A 352 -18.48 -1.34 6.89
CA VAL A 352 -19.78 -1.02 6.26
C VAL A 352 -20.39 0.21 6.93
N THR A 353 -20.84 1.19 6.13
CA THR A 353 -21.52 2.41 6.64
C THR A 353 -22.99 2.45 6.25
N LEU A 354 -23.90 2.59 7.22
CA LEU A 354 -25.35 2.57 7.02
C LEU A 354 -26.03 3.80 7.62
N ALA A 355 -27.00 4.37 6.90
CA ALA A 355 -27.85 5.47 7.38
C ALA A 355 -29.18 5.01 8.00
N SER A 356 -29.50 3.71 7.99
CA SER A 356 -30.72 3.13 8.59
C SER A 356 -30.34 1.99 9.53
N LEU A 357 -30.97 1.99 10.71
CA LEU A 357 -30.83 0.96 11.74
C LEU A 357 -31.32 -0.41 11.26
N ASP A 358 -32.38 -0.43 10.45
CA ASP A 358 -33.08 -1.65 9.99
C ASP A 358 -32.17 -2.59 9.17
N ARG A 359 -31.07 -2.06 8.65
CA ARG A 359 -30.07 -2.78 7.85
C ARG A 359 -28.90 -3.33 8.69
N VAL A 360 -28.72 -2.83 9.92
CA VAL A 360 -27.68 -3.28 10.85
C VAL A 360 -27.81 -4.79 11.16
N PRO A 361 -29.00 -5.36 11.41
CA PRO A 361 -29.14 -6.80 11.63
C PRO A 361 -28.69 -7.65 10.44
N ALA A 362 -29.09 -7.29 9.22
CA ALA A 362 -28.73 -8.02 8.00
C ALA A 362 -27.20 -8.03 7.75
N VAL A 363 -26.56 -6.87 7.85
CA VAL A 363 -25.09 -6.76 7.74
C VAL A 363 -24.40 -7.58 8.83
N ARG A 364 -24.87 -7.51 10.09
CA ARG A 364 -24.29 -8.30 11.19
C ARG A 364 -24.48 -9.81 11.00
N ARG A 365 -25.62 -10.26 10.46
CA ARG A 365 -25.83 -11.67 10.07
C ARG A 365 -24.84 -12.11 9.01
N ALA A 366 -24.68 -11.35 7.93
CA ALA A 366 -23.75 -11.68 6.83
C ALA A 366 -22.30 -11.83 7.31
N LEU A 367 -21.82 -10.93 8.18
CA LEU A 367 -20.48 -11.00 8.76
C LEU A 367 -20.32 -12.25 9.66
N LEU A 368 -21.28 -12.53 10.54
CA LEU A 368 -21.25 -13.70 11.44
C LEU A 368 -21.36 -15.03 10.67
N ALA A 369 -22.22 -15.09 9.64
CA ALA A 369 -22.39 -16.28 8.79
C ALA A 369 -21.13 -16.60 7.96
N ALA A 370 -20.33 -15.58 7.63
CA ALA A 370 -19.00 -15.74 7.03
C ALA A 370 -17.88 -16.08 8.06
N GLY A 371 -18.23 -16.47 9.29
CA GLY A 371 -17.28 -16.87 10.33
C GLY A 371 -16.47 -15.72 10.94
N ARG A 372 -16.91 -14.47 10.77
CA ARG A 372 -16.21 -13.29 11.31
C ARG A 372 -16.81 -12.84 12.64
N ALA A 373 -15.97 -12.27 13.51
CA ALA A 373 -16.47 -11.43 14.58
C ALA A 373 -17.03 -10.13 13.96
N ALA A 374 -18.16 -9.64 14.48
CA ALA A 374 -18.91 -8.52 13.90
C ALA A 374 -19.33 -7.53 14.99
N ASP A 375 -18.83 -6.31 14.86
CA ASP A 375 -18.92 -5.22 15.84
C ASP A 375 -19.25 -3.90 15.13
N GLY A 376 -19.66 -2.87 15.85
CA GLY A 376 -20.07 -1.60 15.27
C GLY A 376 -20.60 -0.57 16.26
N LEU A 377 -20.67 0.68 15.81
CA LEU A 377 -21.16 1.81 16.59
C LEU A 377 -22.05 2.74 15.75
N LEU A 378 -22.84 3.58 16.41
CA LEU A 378 -23.48 4.75 15.80
C LEU A 378 -22.57 5.96 15.98
N LEU A 379 -22.06 6.52 14.88
CA LEU A 379 -21.29 7.76 14.93
C LEU A 379 -22.24 8.96 14.76
N GLN A 380 -22.15 9.89 15.69
CA GLN A 380 -22.82 11.18 15.65
C GLN A 380 -21.76 12.27 15.85
N SER A 381 -21.76 13.31 15.01
CA SER A 381 -20.94 14.50 15.23
C SER A 381 -21.80 15.76 15.20
N SER A 382 -21.24 16.85 15.69
CA SER A 382 -21.81 18.18 15.55
C SER A 382 -20.68 19.17 15.35
N ARG A 383 -20.61 19.75 14.15
CA ARG A 383 -19.55 20.69 13.79
C ARG A 383 -19.90 22.08 14.33
N LEU A 384 -18.87 22.85 14.68
CA LEU A 384 -19.05 24.27 14.98
C LEU A 384 -19.47 24.99 13.69
N ALA A 385 -20.51 25.82 13.76
CA ALA A 385 -20.95 26.67 12.66
C ALA A 385 -21.20 28.10 13.19
N PRO A 386 -20.73 29.15 12.50
CA PRO A 386 -20.94 30.52 12.93
C PRO A 386 -22.41 30.93 12.84
N LEU A 387 -22.80 31.90 13.66
CA LEU A 387 -24.04 32.65 13.56
C LEU A 387 -23.75 34.11 13.15
N PRO A 388 -24.74 34.85 12.62
CA PRO A 388 -24.55 36.23 12.13
C PRO A 388 -24.10 37.23 13.21
N ASP A 389 -24.28 36.90 14.49
CA ASP A 389 -23.95 37.71 15.66
C ASP A 389 -22.55 37.40 16.24
N THR A 390 -21.69 36.73 15.46
CA THR A 390 -20.37 36.17 15.83
C THR A 390 -20.39 35.05 16.88
N SER A 391 -21.55 34.66 17.40
CA SER A 391 -21.67 33.46 18.23
C SER A 391 -21.51 32.18 17.41
N THR A 392 -21.41 31.03 18.08
CA THR A 392 -21.22 29.72 17.45
C THR A 392 -22.30 28.75 17.89
N ARG A 393 -22.90 28.05 16.93
CA ARG A 393 -23.84 26.95 17.16
C ARG A 393 -23.23 25.60 16.81
N LEU A 394 -23.85 24.55 17.34
CA LEU A 394 -23.64 23.19 16.86
C LEU A 394 -24.50 22.93 15.62
N SER A 395 -23.89 22.43 14.55
CA SER A 395 -24.55 21.93 13.36
C SER A 395 -24.40 20.39 13.33
N PRO A 396 -25.44 19.62 13.71
CA PRO A 396 -25.36 18.17 13.75
C PRO A 396 -25.19 17.57 12.35
N THR A 397 -24.44 16.48 12.25
CA THR A 397 -24.41 15.61 11.07
C THR A 397 -25.47 14.53 11.17
N ASN A 398 -25.88 13.96 10.04
CA ASN A 398 -26.75 12.78 10.04
C ASN A 398 -26.01 11.60 10.70
N PRO A 399 -26.59 10.91 11.69
CA PRO A 399 -25.98 9.74 12.31
C PRO A 399 -25.68 8.63 11.29
N VAL A 400 -24.52 7.98 11.42
CA VAL A 400 -24.10 6.86 10.56
C VAL A 400 -23.68 5.67 11.42
N PHE A 401 -24.31 4.52 11.20
CA PHE A 401 -23.84 3.26 11.76
C PHE A 401 -22.58 2.83 11.01
N VAL A 402 -21.48 2.62 11.73
CA VAL A 402 -20.23 2.08 11.19
C VAL A 402 -20.02 0.70 11.80
N LEU A 403 -20.11 -0.32 10.97
CA LEU A 403 -19.88 -1.72 11.32
C LEU A 403 -18.53 -2.17 10.75
N TRP A 404 -17.86 -3.07 11.44
CA TRP A 404 -16.67 -3.73 10.92
C TRP A 404 -16.65 -5.21 11.33
N SER A 405 -15.82 -5.96 10.63
CA SER A 405 -15.46 -7.32 11.01
C SER A 405 -13.99 -7.44 11.34
N THR A 406 -13.69 -8.25 12.35
CA THR A 406 -12.37 -8.86 12.54
C THR A 406 -12.49 -10.34 12.22
N ARG A 407 -11.37 -10.96 11.81
CA ARG A 407 -11.26 -12.40 11.98
C ARG A 407 -11.15 -12.66 13.49
N PRO A 408 -11.88 -13.63 14.07
CA PRO A 408 -11.51 -14.19 15.37
C PRO A 408 -10.05 -14.66 15.26
N ASP A 409 -9.26 -14.48 16.32
CA ASP A 409 -7.83 -14.67 16.24
C ASP A 409 -7.47 -16.08 15.76
N ALA A 410 -6.86 -16.16 14.58
CA ALA A 410 -5.91 -17.23 14.34
C ALA A 410 -4.77 -17.01 15.35
N PRO A 411 -4.27 -18.06 16.04
CA PRO A 411 -3.19 -17.89 16.99
C PRO A 411 -2.02 -17.19 16.29
N ASP A 412 -1.49 -16.16 16.96
CA ASP A 412 -0.35 -15.37 16.50
C ASP A 412 0.75 -16.32 15.98
N PRO A 413 1.23 -16.19 14.72
CA PRO A 413 2.20 -17.13 14.16
C PRO A 413 3.38 -17.24 15.11
N ALA A 414 3.49 -18.42 15.74
CA ALA A 414 4.30 -18.59 16.93
C ALA A 414 5.71 -18.01 16.74
N PRO A 415 6.22 -17.23 17.71
CA PRO A 415 7.57 -16.69 17.61
C PRO A 415 8.53 -17.85 17.31
N PRO A 416 9.50 -17.65 16.38
CA PRO A 416 10.40 -18.72 15.96
C PRO A 416 11.01 -19.36 17.20
N PRO A 417 11.01 -20.70 17.30
CA PRO A 417 11.19 -21.39 18.57
C PRO A 417 12.47 -20.93 19.23
N ALA A 418 12.34 -20.34 20.43
CA ALA A 418 13.47 -19.97 21.25
C ALA A 418 14.27 -21.25 21.54
N GLY A 419 15.43 -21.39 20.91
CA GLY A 419 16.34 -22.49 21.20
C GLY A 419 16.75 -22.43 22.66
N ASP A 420 16.88 -23.60 23.31
CA ASP A 420 17.20 -23.71 24.73
C ASP A 420 18.51 -22.97 25.08
N ALA A 421 18.35 -21.74 25.58
CA ALA A 421 19.42 -20.97 26.17
C ALA A 421 19.61 -21.45 27.61
N THR A 422 20.46 -22.46 27.80
CA THR A 422 20.86 -22.93 29.13
C THR A 422 21.44 -21.79 29.97
N GLU A 423 21.20 -21.84 31.29
CA GLU A 423 21.41 -20.73 32.22
C GLU A 423 22.78 -20.03 32.10
N GLY A 424 22.76 -18.74 31.78
CA GLY A 424 23.91 -17.85 31.78
C GLY A 424 23.73 -16.72 32.79
N THR A 425 24.31 -16.85 33.98
CA THR A 425 24.13 -15.92 35.10
C THR A 425 24.80 -14.57 34.83
N HIS A 426 24.02 -13.55 34.42
CA HIS A 426 24.51 -12.17 34.28
C HIS A 426 24.27 -11.33 35.56
N PRO A 427 25.25 -10.51 35.99
CA PRO A 427 25.14 -9.72 37.22
C PRO A 427 24.27 -8.46 37.04
N THR A 428 23.58 -8.07 38.11
CA THR A 428 22.72 -6.87 38.16
C THR A 428 23.54 -5.57 38.03
N PRO A 429 23.15 -4.62 37.16
CA PRO A 429 23.80 -3.31 37.10
C PRO A 429 23.46 -2.45 38.31
N THR A 430 24.48 -1.98 39.04
CA THR A 430 24.31 -1.12 40.22
C THR A 430 24.11 0.35 39.82
N HIS A 431 22.95 0.93 40.15
CA HIS A 431 22.76 2.38 40.09
C HIS A 431 23.55 3.09 41.22
N PRO A 432 24.28 4.19 40.94
CA PRO A 432 24.77 5.08 41.99
C PRO A 432 23.62 5.92 42.56
N ALA A 433 23.59 6.08 43.89
CA ALA A 433 22.59 6.88 44.60
C ALA A 433 23.16 8.26 45.02
N GLY A 434 22.32 9.30 45.06
CA GLY A 434 22.69 10.57 45.71
C GLY A 434 21.97 11.85 45.25
N ALA A 435 20.74 12.07 45.70
CA ALA A 435 20.13 13.41 45.80
C ALA A 435 19.02 13.42 46.86
N PRO A 436 19.04 14.30 47.88
CA PRO A 436 17.99 14.37 48.91
C PRO A 436 16.81 15.29 48.48
N PRO A 437 15.58 15.02 48.96
CA PRO A 437 14.42 15.89 48.70
C PRO A 437 14.42 17.15 49.59
N PRO A 438 13.78 18.25 49.15
CA PRO A 438 13.59 19.45 49.96
C PRO A 438 12.53 19.26 51.08
N PRO A 439 12.60 20.02 52.18
CA PRO A 439 11.70 19.86 53.32
C PRO A 439 10.30 20.45 53.08
N ALA A 440 9.29 19.84 53.70
CA ALA A 440 7.91 20.34 53.70
C ALA A 440 7.67 21.38 54.82
N GLY A 441 6.89 22.42 54.53
CA GLY A 441 6.57 23.50 55.48
C GLY A 441 5.11 23.95 55.44
N SER A 442 4.43 23.83 56.58
CA SER A 442 3.26 24.60 57.04
C SER A 442 2.09 24.92 56.07
N ARG A 443 0.96 24.22 56.29
CA ARG A 443 -0.42 24.79 56.23
C ARG A 443 -0.58 25.89 57.32
N PRO A 444 -1.45 26.92 57.16
CA PRO A 444 -2.93 26.80 57.21
C PRO A 444 -3.61 27.62 56.07
N VAL A 445 -4.94 27.84 55.93
CA VAL A 445 -6.11 27.92 56.83
C VAL A 445 -7.38 27.34 56.15
N THR A 446 -8.42 27.07 56.96
CA THR A 446 -9.83 26.73 56.63
C THR A 446 -10.56 27.84 55.83
N THR A 447 -11.82 27.74 55.36
CA THR A 447 -13.01 26.92 55.73
C THR A 447 -13.99 26.87 54.53
N PRO A 448 -15.04 26.00 54.50
CA PRO A 448 -15.80 25.70 53.27
C PRO A 448 -17.16 26.42 53.14
N HIS A 449 -17.69 26.42 51.92
CA HIS A 449 -19.13 26.35 51.65
C HIS A 449 -19.39 25.18 50.70
N GLY A 450 -20.37 24.34 51.03
CA GLY A 450 -21.01 23.43 50.10
C GLY A 450 -22.52 23.65 50.18
N ASN A 451 -23.27 23.10 49.22
CA ASN A 451 -24.70 22.89 49.41
C ASN A 451 -25.17 21.74 48.53
N ASP A 452 -25.87 20.78 49.12
CA ASP A 452 -26.68 19.82 48.38
C ASP A 452 -28.01 20.48 47.99
N SER A 453 -28.54 20.16 46.80
CA SER A 453 -29.94 20.40 46.49
C SER A 453 -30.48 19.38 45.48
N GLN A 454 -31.59 18.74 45.83
CA GLN A 454 -32.20 17.66 45.07
C GLN A 454 -33.39 18.16 44.22
N GLY A 455 -33.36 17.88 42.91
CA GLY A 455 -34.56 17.85 42.05
C GLY A 455 -35.32 19.19 41.85
N PRO A 456 -36.55 19.16 41.28
CA PRO A 456 -37.27 17.98 40.79
C PRO A 456 -37.47 17.92 39.26
N GLU A 457 -38.01 16.80 38.80
CA GLU A 457 -38.55 16.54 37.46
C GLU A 457 -39.88 17.31 37.24
N PRO A 458 -40.28 17.55 35.97
CA PRO A 458 -41.69 17.30 35.64
C PRO A 458 -41.89 16.54 34.31
N ALA A 459 -42.83 15.59 34.33
CA ALA A 459 -43.33 14.85 33.17
C ALA A 459 -44.63 15.51 32.58
N PRO A 460 -45.38 14.93 31.63
CA PRO A 460 -45.50 15.59 30.33
C PRO A 460 -46.93 16.03 29.93
N GLN A 461 -47.00 16.96 28.97
CA GLN A 461 -48.21 17.32 28.23
C GLN A 461 -47.89 17.50 26.73
N GLY A 462 -48.80 17.24 25.79
CA GLY A 462 -50.14 16.69 26.03
C GLY A 462 -51.19 16.84 24.92
N THR A 463 -50.86 17.31 23.70
CA THR A 463 -51.89 17.56 22.67
C THR A 463 -51.51 17.08 21.27
N ARG A 464 -52.47 16.45 20.59
CA ARG A 464 -52.46 16.20 19.15
C ARG A 464 -53.22 17.31 18.43
N GLN A 465 -52.78 17.70 17.25
CA GLN A 465 -53.70 18.05 16.16
C GLN A 465 -53.06 17.70 14.81
N ALA A 466 -53.91 17.51 13.79
CA ALA A 466 -53.53 17.00 12.48
C ALA A 466 -54.53 17.53 11.42
N VAL A 467 -54.38 17.03 10.18
CA VAL A 467 -55.20 17.27 8.96
C VAL A 467 -54.61 18.34 8.02
N ARG A 468 -54.89 18.13 6.71
CA ARG A 468 -54.29 18.75 5.52
C ARG A 468 -55.37 19.62 4.76
N PRO A 469 -55.44 19.71 3.41
CA PRO A 469 -54.78 20.75 2.61
C PRO A 469 -55.71 21.48 1.61
N SER A 470 -55.15 22.44 0.85
CA SER A 470 -55.62 22.84 -0.50
C SER A 470 -54.42 23.41 -1.28
N THR A 471 -53.97 22.94 -2.46
CA THR A 471 -54.60 22.86 -3.80
C THR A 471 -54.97 24.21 -4.42
N ASP A 472 -54.23 24.58 -5.49
CA ASP A 472 -54.70 25.23 -6.73
C ASP A 472 -55.41 26.62 -6.68
N HIS A 473 -55.22 27.55 -7.64
CA HIS A 473 -54.93 27.39 -9.07
C HIS A 473 -54.32 28.67 -9.71
N ARG A 474 -53.82 28.54 -10.96
CA ARG A 474 -53.98 29.37 -12.20
C ARG A 474 -54.62 30.78 -12.11
N THR A 475 -54.36 31.80 -12.96
CA THR A 475 -53.80 31.93 -14.35
C THR A 475 -53.39 33.43 -14.59
N SER A 476 -53.01 34.04 -15.74
CA SER A 476 -52.79 33.66 -17.18
C SER A 476 -52.07 34.80 -17.96
N ALA A 477 -51.23 34.44 -18.95
CA ALA A 477 -50.86 35.26 -20.15
C ALA A 477 -50.06 36.57 -19.90
N THR A 478 -49.45 37.27 -20.88
CA THR A 478 -49.48 37.23 -22.38
C THR A 478 -48.07 37.38 -23.01
N GLY A 479 -47.87 36.91 -24.25
CA GLY A 479 -46.78 37.35 -25.16
C GLY A 479 -47.23 38.54 -26.05
N PRO A 480 -46.67 38.77 -27.26
CA PRO A 480 -45.69 37.96 -28.01
C PRO A 480 -44.61 38.77 -28.81
N SER A 481 -43.96 38.10 -29.77
CA SER A 481 -43.24 38.60 -30.97
C SER A 481 -41.74 38.93 -30.90
N GLY A 482 -41.04 38.67 -32.02
CA GLY A 482 -39.60 38.90 -32.23
C GLY A 482 -38.91 37.74 -32.98
N ALA A 483 -38.46 37.97 -34.21
CA ALA A 483 -37.61 37.08 -35.01
C ALA A 483 -36.13 37.59 -34.97
N GLU A 484 -35.08 36.99 -35.53
CA GLU A 484 -34.94 35.88 -36.49
C GLU A 484 -33.48 35.32 -36.47
N GLN A 485 -33.19 34.31 -37.29
CA GLN A 485 -31.87 33.90 -37.85
C GLN A 485 -30.79 33.24 -36.97
N THR A 486 -30.37 32.05 -37.44
CA THR A 486 -29.18 31.27 -37.07
C THR A 486 -27.96 31.70 -37.90
N PRO A 487 -26.72 31.23 -37.61
CA PRO A 487 -26.25 30.06 -38.37
C PRO A 487 -25.39 29.05 -37.58
N GLN A 488 -25.35 27.82 -38.11
CA GLN A 488 -24.29 26.83 -37.85
C GLN A 488 -22.98 27.31 -38.54
N GLY A 489 -21.77 26.86 -38.22
CA GLY A 489 -21.31 25.75 -37.38
C GLY A 489 -20.21 24.99 -38.14
N ALA A 490 -19.04 24.77 -37.53
CA ALA A 490 -17.84 24.32 -38.24
C ALA A 490 -17.31 22.96 -37.77
N ARG A 491 -16.98 22.10 -38.74
CA ARG A 491 -16.09 20.93 -38.58
C ARG A 491 -14.64 21.46 -38.72
N GLY A 492 -13.61 20.91 -38.10
CA GLY A 492 -13.32 19.48 -37.93
C GLY A 492 -12.34 19.07 -39.03
N THR A 493 -11.05 19.16 -38.75
CA THR A 493 -9.93 18.91 -39.69
C THR A 493 -9.06 17.76 -39.21
N ALA A 494 -8.85 16.77 -40.08
CA ALA A 494 -7.81 15.76 -39.91
C ALA A 494 -6.62 16.14 -40.80
N TRP A 495 -5.39 15.78 -40.40
CA TRP A 495 -4.25 15.85 -41.33
C TRP A 495 -3.17 14.81 -41.02
N ALA A 496 -2.79 14.09 -42.07
CA ALA A 496 -1.57 13.30 -42.22
C ALA A 496 -1.42 12.95 -43.72
N PRO A 497 -0.22 12.57 -44.20
CA PRO A 497 1.11 12.98 -43.78
C PRO A 497 1.82 13.82 -44.88
N ALA A 498 3.05 14.26 -44.63
CA ALA A 498 3.92 14.86 -45.64
C ALA A 498 5.33 14.26 -45.60
N THR A 499 5.99 14.22 -46.76
CA THR A 499 7.29 13.58 -47.00
C THR A 499 8.42 14.61 -47.11
N GLY A 500 9.66 14.23 -46.79
CA GLY A 500 10.84 14.76 -47.51
C GLY A 500 12.05 15.21 -46.67
N GLU A 501 13.20 14.64 -47.04
CA GLU A 501 14.51 15.31 -47.20
C GLU A 501 15.18 16.07 -46.03
N SER A 502 16.15 15.38 -45.41
CA SER A 502 17.57 15.78 -45.25
C SER A 502 17.98 17.12 -44.61
N GLY A 503 19.01 17.07 -43.73
CA GLY A 503 20.05 18.10 -43.76
C GLY A 503 20.76 18.47 -42.45
N ARG A 504 21.86 17.78 -42.13
CA ARG A 504 23.06 18.23 -41.40
C ARG A 504 22.94 18.79 -39.97
N ASP A 505 23.69 18.15 -39.08
CA ASP A 505 24.72 18.74 -38.21
C ASP A 505 24.49 20.14 -37.61
N LYS A 506 24.38 20.18 -36.28
CA LYS A 506 25.33 20.95 -35.46
C LYS A 506 25.36 20.51 -34.00
N GLU A 507 26.54 20.57 -33.41
CA GLU A 507 26.78 20.46 -31.98
C GLU A 507 26.33 21.74 -31.26
N VAL A 508 26.04 21.65 -29.94
CA VAL A 508 26.77 22.37 -28.86
C VAL A 508 25.98 22.30 -27.55
N ILE A 509 26.58 21.59 -26.59
CA ILE A 509 26.69 21.88 -25.14
C ILE A 509 25.67 22.87 -24.52
N THR A 510 24.78 22.36 -23.66
CA THR A 510 24.85 22.63 -22.20
C THR A 510 24.19 21.51 -21.40
#